data_AF-A0A6P0WQD5-F1
#
_entry.id   AF-A0A6P0WQD5-F1
#
_cell.length_a   1.000
_cell.length_b   1.000
_cell.length_c   1.000
_cell.angle_alpha   90.00
_cell.angle_beta   90.00
_cell.angle_gamma   90.00
#
_symmetry.space_group_name_H-M   'P 1'
#
loop_
_entity.id
_entity.type
_entity.pdbx_description
1 polymer ?
#
loop_
_entity_poly.entity_id
_entity_poly.type
_entity_poly.pdbx_seq_one_letter_code
_entity_poly.pdbx_strand_id
1 'polypeptide(L)'
;YAAQQNEQLPAVKLLPLMRPVESLLQKWGVEAIAPVGAEVSYNPQYHQLISGNAQPGEMVKVRYTGYRQGEKLLYRAKVSPV
;
A
#
# COMPACT_ATOMS: atom_id res chain seq x y z
N TYR A 1 -4.93 0.64 -10.27
CA TYR A 1 -5.94 0.29 -9.23
C TYR A 1 -6.79 -0.88 -9.67
N ALA A 2 -7.18 -1.79 -8.77
CA ALA A 2 -8.03 -2.94 -9.13
C ALA A 2 -9.38 -2.52 -9.75
N ALA A 3 -9.95 -1.39 -9.31
CA ALA A 3 -11.19 -0.84 -9.87
C ALA A 3 -11.11 -0.56 -11.38
N GLN A 4 -9.92 -0.26 -11.94
CA GLN A 4 -9.75 -0.01 -13.38
C GLN A 4 -9.87 -1.29 -14.22
N GLN A 5 -9.77 -2.47 -13.61
CA GLN A 5 -9.91 -3.75 -14.31
C GLN A 5 -11.38 -4.10 -14.57
N ASN A 6 -12.33 -3.37 -13.96
CA ASN A 6 -13.76 -3.53 -14.23
C ASN A 6 -14.46 -2.16 -14.17
N GLU A 7 -14.67 -1.55 -15.33
CA GLU A 7 -15.27 -0.22 -15.48
C GLU A 7 -16.71 -0.12 -14.98
N GLN A 8 -17.41 -1.24 -14.81
CA GLN A 8 -18.78 -1.27 -14.30
C GLN A 8 -18.85 -1.03 -12.78
N LEU A 9 -17.72 -1.09 -12.07
CA LEU A 9 -17.68 -0.87 -10.63
C LEU A 9 -17.90 0.61 -10.30
N PRO A 10 -18.84 0.95 -9.38
CA PRO A 10 -19.07 2.32 -8.94
C PRO A 10 -17.80 3.02 -8.41
N ALA A 11 -16.85 2.24 -7.87
CA ALA A 11 -15.58 2.72 -7.35
C ALA A 11 -14.72 3.45 -8.40
N VAL A 12 -14.87 3.15 -9.71
CA VAL A 12 -14.14 3.86 -10.77
C VAL A 12 -14.45 5.35 -10.76
N LYS A 13 -15.68 5.74 -10.38
CA LYS A 13 -16.10 7.13 -10.27
C LYS A 13 -15.37 7.92 -9.18
N LEU A 14 -14.72 7.22 -8.24
CA LEU A 14 -13.93 7.85 -7.17
C LEU A 14 -12.49 8.15 -7.60
N LEU A 15 -11.97 7.49 -8.64
CA LEU A 15 -10.58 7.65 -9.06
C LEU A 15 -10.22 9.09 -9.47
N PRO A 16 -11.07 9.85 -10.20
CA PRO A 16 -10.78 11.25 -10.52
C PRO A 16 -10.61 12.12 -9.27
N LEU A 17 -11.33 11.81 -8.18
CA LEU A 17 -11.24 12.53 -6.92
C LEU A 17 -9.94 12.23 -6.16
N MET A 18 -9.28 11.11 -6.45
CA MET A 18 -8.00 10.74 -5.84
C MET A 18 -6.80 11.40 -6.52
N ARG A 19 -6.88 11.71 -7.82
CA ARG A 19 -5.75 12.28 -8.59
C ARG A 19 -5.10 13.53 -7.96
N PRO A 20 -5.86 14.51 -7.41
CA PRO A 20 -5.24 15.66 -6.77
C PRO A 20 -4.41 15.28 -5.54
N VAL A 21 -4.88 14.31 -4.76
CA VAL A 21 -4.18 13.81 -3.57
C VAL A 21 -2.89 13.09 -3.98
N GLU A 22 -2.94 12.23 -4.99
CA GLU A 22 -1.76 11.55 -5.54
C GLU A 22 -0.71 12.54 -6.03
N SER A 23 -1.13 13.60 -6.73
CA SER A 23 -0.23 14.65 -7.20
C SER A 23 0.45 15.40 -6.05
N LEU A 24 -0.27 15.65 -4.94
CA LEU A 24 0.31 16.25 -3.74
C LEU A 24 1.36 15.34 -3.09
N LEU A 25 1.05 14.05 -2.94
CA LEU A 25 1.99 13.07 -2.39
C LEU A 25 3.27 13.00 -3.23
N GLN A 26 3.14 12.99 -4.55
CA GLN A 26 4.29 13.00 -5.46
C GLN A 26 5.13 14.28 -5.30
N LYS A 27 4.49 15.46 -5.23
CA LYS A 27 5.20 16.74 -5.01
C LYS A 27 5.95 16.78 -3.68
N TRP A 28 5.44 16.11 -2.66
CA TRP A 28 6.10 15.99 -1.36
C TRP A 28 7.16 14.88 -1.32
N GLY A 29 7.35 14.11 -2.39
CA GLY A 29 8.26 12.96 -2.41
C GLY A 29 7.80 11.83 -1.47
N VAL A 30 6.49 11.73 -1.23
CA VAL A 30 5.89 10.66 -0.43
C VAL A 30 5.56 9.48 -1.33
N GLU A 31 6.18 8.34 -1.02
CA GLU A 31 6.12 7.13 -1.83
C GLU A 31 5.42 6.01 -1.07
N ALA A 32 4.55 5.28 -1.76
CA ALA A 32 3.89 4.10 -1.21
C ALA A 32 4.90 2.95 -1.06
N ILE A 33 4.83 2.21 0.05
CA ILE A 33 5.70 1.05 0.32
C ILE A 33 5.39 -0.09 -0.66
N ALA A 34 4.11 -0.43 -0.82
CA ALA A 34 3.64 -1.45 -1.75
C ALA A 34 2.13 -1.28 -2.02
N PRO A 35 1.63 -1.65 -3.22
CA PRO A 35 0.21 -1.54 -3.52
C PRO A 35 -0.61 -2.58 -2.73
N VAL A 36 -1.86 -2.23 -2.41
CA VAL A 36 -2.80 -3.15 -1.79
C VAL A 36 -3.01 -4.39 -2.67
N GLY A 37 -3.00 -5.57 -2.06
CA GLY A 37 -3.11 -6.86 -2.74
C GLY A 37 -1.79 -7.43 -3.22
N ALA A 38 -0.70 -6.66 -3.24
CA ALA A 38 0.62 -7.18 -3.56
C ALA A 38 1.08 -8.18 -2.49
N GLU A 39 1.79 -9.22 -2.95
CA GLU A 39 2.51 -10.15 -2.10
C GLU A 39 3.98 -9.71 -2.08
N VAL A 40 4.52 -9.47 -0.89
CA VAL A 40 5.87 -8.95 -0.68
C VAL A 40 6.56 -9.73 0.44
N SER A 41 7.89 -9.79 0.42
CA SER A 41 8.65 -10.32 1.55
C SER A 41 8.45 -9.45 2.79
N TYR A 42 8.15 -10.09 3.91
CA TYR A 42 7.89 -9.40 5.17
C TYR A 42 9.17 -8.72 5.69
N ASN A 43 9.09 -7.40 5.88
CA ASN A 43 10.14 -6.62 6.50
C ASN A 43 9.52 -5.83 7.67
N PRO A 44 9.80 -6.16 8.94
CA PRO A 44 9.24 -5.48 10.11
C PRO A 44 9.54 -3.98 10.18
N GLN A 45 10.57 -3.50 9.48
CA GLN A 45 10.84 -2.06 9.38
C GLN A 45 9.72 -1.36 8.62
N TYR A 46 9.28 -1.93 7.50
CA TYR A 46 8.30 -1.32 6.58
C TYR A 46 6.88 -1.86 6.76
N HIS A 47 6.72 -3.03 7.39
CA HIS A 47 5.46 -3.76 7.47
C HIS A 47 5.01 -3.97 8.92
N GLN A 48 3.69 -3.95 9.13
CA GLN A 48 3.04 -4.28 10.39
C GLN A 48 2.00 -5.38 10.14
N LEU A 49 2.16 -6.53 10.81
CA LEU A 49 1.16 -7.59 10.79
C LEU A 49 -0.12 -7.12 11.49
N ILE A 50 -1.27 -7.26 10.82
CA ILE A 50 -2.59 -6.97 11.42
C ILE A 50 -3.26 -8.22 12.01
N SER A 51 -2.75 -9.40 11.63
CA SER A 51 -3.20 -10.70 12.12
C SER A 51 -2.12 -11.74 11.82
N GLY A 52 -2.14 -12.84 12.58
CA GLY A 52 -1.19 -13.94 12.42
C GLY A 52 0.26 -13.55 12.73
N ASN A 53 1.18 -14.43 12.32
CA ASN A 53 2.62 -14.26 12.48
C ASN A 53 3.30 -14.48 11.13
N ALA A 54 4.41 -13.79 10.89
CA ALA A 54 5.29 -14.02 9.75
C ALA A 54 6.74 -13.74 10.16
N GLN A 55 7.67 -14.57 9.71
CA GLN A 55 9.11 -14.35 9.88
C GLN A 55 9.63 -13.35 8.83
N PRO A 56 10.66 -12.53 9.16
CA PRO A 56 11.29 -11.67 8.17
C PRO A 56 11.68 -12.46 6.91
N GLY A 57 11.29 -11.96 5.73
CA GLY A 57 11.47 -12.63 4.44
C GLY A 57 10.28 -13.44 3.95
N GLU A 58 9.39 -13.90 4.84
CA GLU A 58 8.19 -14.67 4.45
C GLU A 58 7.21 -13.81 3.64
N MET A 59 6.50 -14.45 2.70
CA MET A 59 5.53 -13.75 1.86
C MET A 59 4.30 -13.31 2.66
N VAL A 60 3.95 -12.05 2.53
CA VAL A 60 2.77 -11.44 3.16
C VAL A 60 1.99 -10.63 2.13
N LYS A 61 0.68 -10.54 2.32
CA LYS A 61 -0.22 -9.76 1.46
C LYS A 61 -0.49 -8.39 2.06
N VAL A 62 -0.31 -7.34 1.27
CA VAL A 62 -0.60 -5.96 1.66
C VAL A 62 -2.11 -5.74 1.76
N ARG A 63 -2.58 -5.36 2.95
CA ARG A 63 -3.99 -5.03 3.22
C ARG A 63 -4.21 -3.52 3.20
N TYR A 64 -3.26 -2.75 3.70
CA TYR A 64 -3.25 -1.29 3.59
C TYR A 64 -1.84 -0.81 3.22
N THR A 65 -1.75 0.09 2.25
CA THR A 65 -0.46 0.66 1.84
C THR A 65 0.16 1.47 2.97
N GLY A 66 1.48 1.44 3.06
CA GLY A 66 2.27 2.32 3.91
C GLY A 66 2.97 3.39 3.09
N TYR A 67 3.65 4.33 3.75
CA TYR A 67 4.30 5.46 3.09
C TYR A 67 5.67 5.77 3.68
N ARG A 68 6.59 6.23 2.83
CA ARG A 68 7.89 6.79 3.19
C ARG A 68 8.18 8.09 2.44
N GLN A 69 9.11 8.88 2.94
CA GLN A 69 9.63 10.06 2.27
C GLN A 69 11.16 9.98 2.29
N GLY A 70 11.78 9.65 1.17
CA GLY A 70 13.17 9.20 1.14
C GLY A 70 13.36 7.98 2.05
N GLU A 71 14.32 8.08 2.97
CA GLU A 71 14.61 7.06 4.00
C GLU A 71 13.68 7.14 5.23
N LYS A 72 12.88 8.21 5.33
CA LYS A 72 12.00 8.41 6.48
C LYS A 72 10.72 7.58 6.31
N LEU A 73 10.56 6.56 7.15
CA LEU A 73 9.29 5.86 7.31
C LEU A 73 8.24 6.81 7.89
N LEU A 74 7.13 7.00 7.20
CA LEU A 74 5.98 7.77 7.69
C LEU A 74 4.92 6.85 8.29
N TYR A 75 4.63 5.75 7.61
CA TYR A 75 3.62 4.78 8.04
C TYR A 75 3.95 3.38 7.51
N ARG A 76 3.89 2.36 8.37
CA ARG A 76 4.09 0.96 7.96
C ARG A 76 2.92 0.48 7.12
N ALA A 77 3.21 -0.30 6.08
CA ALA A 77 2.18 -1.02 5.36
C ALA A 77 1.60 -2.10 6.28
N LYS A 78 0.28 -2.23 6.30
CA LYS A 78 -0.39 -3.27 7.09
C LYS A 78 -0.53 -4.50 6.23
N VAL A 79 -0.05 -5.63 6.75
CA VAL A 79 0.05 -6.89 6.02
C VAL A 79 -0.57 -8.03 6.81
N SER A 80 -0.96 -9.10 6.11
CA SER A 80 -1.31 -10.39 6.71
C SER A 80 -0.47 -11.49 6.06
N PRO A 81 -0.27 -12.64 6.71
CA PRO A 81 0.16 -13.85 6.01
C PRO A 81 -0.74 -14.12 4.79
N VAL A 82 -0.16 -14.78 3.77
CA VAL A 82 -0.88 -15.20 2.55
C VAL A 82 -1.88 -16.29 2.87
#